data_AF-A0A0H3ADW1-F1
#
_entry.id   AF-A0A0H3ADW1-F1
#
_cell.length_a   1.000
_cell.length_b   1.000
_cell.length_c   1.000
_cell.angle_alpha   90.00
_cell.angle_beta   90.00
_cell.angle_gamma   90.00
#
_symmetry.space_group_name_H-M   'P 1'
#
loop_
_entity.id
_entity.type
_entity.pdbx_description
1 polymer ?
#
loop_
_entity_poly.entity_id
_entity_poly.type
_entity_poly.pdbx_seq_one_letter_code
_entity_poly.pdbx_strand_id
1 'polypeptide(L)'
;MKNVAVDTQAGARLADVAQCLECQPGHLASGILNSFFECNAVHGDATTSEKRRLGRRATHIAAVTCACDGENESRCTPAIISDISLCGVRAEVPHSSSGYGSIMRKVGAFELMFTFPSEDEVVTFKCRMKYVLDGERTVLGGAFVSPDIVSLRALVRFLLSPQARPESSQTPCRTGLQVSGFPTGTA
;
A
#
# COMPACT_ATOMS: atom_id res chain seq x y z
N MET A 1 28.39 -6.79 -26.67
CA MET A 1 27.35 -6.58 -25.64
C MET A 1 27.71 -7.41 -24.43
N LYS A 2 27.81 -6.81 -23.23
CA LYS A 2 28.01 -7.58 -21.99
C LYS A 2 26.62 -7.95 -21.44
N ASN A 3 26.32 -9.25 -21.40
CA ASN A 3 25.10 -9.74 -20.76
C ASN A 3 25.31 -9.72 -19.25
N VAL A 4 24.48 -8.96 -18.53
CA VAL A 4 24.47 -8.95 -17.07
C VAL A 4 23.40 -9.95 -16.63
N ALA A 5 23.81 -10.98 -15.89
CA ALA A 5 22.88 -11.92 -15.31
C ALA A 5 22.05 -11.21 -14.23
N VAL A 6 20.73 -11.18 -14.42
CA VAL A 6 19.80 -10.76 -13.38
C VAL A 6 19.53 -11.99 -12.53
N ASP A 7 19.51 -11.81 -11.20
CA ASP A 7 19.05 -12.84 -10.27
C ASP A 7 17.71 -13.42 -10.75
N THR A 8 17.59 -14.75 -10.77
CA THR A 8 16.43 -15.46 -11.33
C THR A 8 15.12 -15.04 -10.69
N GLN A 9 15.13 -14.76 -9.38
CA GLN A 9 13.93 -14.33 -8.66
C GLN A 9 13.57 -12.87 -8.99
N ALA A 10 14.56 -11.98 -9.10
CA ALA A 10 14.36 -10.62 -9.56
C ALA A 10 13.86 -10.57 -11.02
N GLY A 11 14.39 -11.43 -11.89
CA GLY A 11 13.98 -11.56 -13.29
C GLY A 11 12.54 -12.00 -13.44
N ALA A 12 12.09 -12.99 -12.66
CA ALA A 12 10.70 -13.45 -12.66
C ALA A 12 9.73 -12.32 -12.25
N ARG A 13 10.03 -11.61 -11.16
CA ARG A 13 9.20 -10.48 -10.70
C ARG A 13 9.14 -9.33 -11.70
N LEU A 14 10.25 -9.05 -12.37
CA LEU A 14 10.31 -8.04 -13.42
C LEU A 14 9.44 -8.46 -14.61
N ALA A 15 9.44 -9.75 -14.98
CA ALA A 15 8.60 -10.28 -16.04
C ALA A 15 7.11 -10.17 -15.71
N ASP A 16 6.71 -10.48 -14.48
CA ASP A 16 5.31 -10.34 -14.02
C ASP A 16 4.82 -8.89 -14.14
N VAL A 17 5.63 -7.93 -13.68
CA VAL A 17 5.29 -6.51 -13.77
C VAL A 17 5.28 -6.03 -15.22
N ALA A 18 6.23 -6.46 -16.04
CA ALA A 18 6.29 -6.11 -17.45
C ALA A 18 5.08 -6.66 -18.23
N GLN A 19 4.62 -7.87 -17.90
CA GLN A 19 3.39 -8.44 -18.44
C GLN A 19 2.17 -7.59 -18.06
N CYS A 20 2.07 -7.15 -16.81
CA CYS A 20 0.98 -6.26 -16.36
C CYS A 20 0.99 -4.90 -17.07
N LEU A 21 2.17 -4.42 -17.45
CA LEU A 21 2.38 -3.16 -18.15
C LEU A 21 2.36 -3.30 -19.68
N GLU A 22 2.11 -4.51 -20.20
CA GLU A 22 2.16 -4.83 -21.63
C GLU A 22 3.46 -4.37 -22.31
N CYS A 23 4.58 -4.50 -21.59
CA CYS A 23 5.89 -4.08 -22.07
C CYS A 23 6.92 -5.20 -21.98
N GLN A 24 8.04 -5.04 -22.69
CA GLN A 24 9.15 -5.98 -22.59
C GLN A 24 9.90 -5.77 -21.26
N PRO A 25 10.30 -6.84 -20.54
CA PRO A 25 11.05 -6.71 -19.29
C PRO A 25 12.32 -5.85 -19.44
N GLY A 26 12.97 -5.90 -20.60
CA GLY A 26 14.12 -5.06 -20.92
C GLY A 26 13.82 -3.56 -20.96
N HIS A 27 12.63 -3.15 -21.41
CA HIS A 27 12.20 -1.75 -21.38
C HIS A 27 11.92 -1.28 -19.96
N LEU A 28 11.26 -2.12 -19.15
CA LEU A 28 11.02 -1.83 -17.74
C LEU A 28 12.34 -1.72 -16.96
N ALA A 29 13.27 -2.66 -17.17
CA ALA A 29 14.61 -2.59 -16.60
C ALA A 29 15.36 -1.32 -17.01
N SER A 30 15.31 -0.98 -18.30
CA SER A 30 15.94 0.25 -18.81
C SER A 30 15.34 1.50 -18.18
N GLY A 31 14.02 1.58 -18.03
CA GLY A 31 13.36 2.69 -17.34
C GLY A 31 13.76 2.80 -15.87
N ILE A 32 13.83 1.67 -15.15
CA ILE A 32 14.31 1.63 -13.77
C ILE A 32 15.77 2.11 -13.66
N LEU A 33 16.63 1.66 -14.58
CA LEU A 33 18.04 2.04 -14.61
C LEU A 33 18.23 3.51 -14.99
N ASN A 34 17.50 4.01 -15.99
CA ASN A 34 17.56 5.40 -16.41
C ASN A 34 17.07 6.32 -15.29
N SER A 35 15.94 6.01 -14.65
CA SER A 35 15.47 6.74 -13.48
C SER A 35 16.49 6.69 -12.34
N PHE A 36 17.15 5.55 -12.11
CA PHE A 36 18.24 5.46 -11.14
C PHE A 36 19.40 6.41 -11.49
N PHE A 37 19.84 6.45 -12.74
CA PHE A 37 20.92 7.34 -13.14
C PHE A 37 20.50 8.81 -13.08
N GLU A 38 19.31 9.16 -13.56
CA GLU A 38 18.79 10.53 -13.53
C GLU A 38 18.60 11.06 -12.10
N CYS A 39 18.03 10.25 -11.19
CA CYS A 39 17.85 10.64 -9.79
C CYS A 39 19.17 10.75 -9.01
N ASN A 40 20.25 10.07 -9.44
CA ASN A 40 21.55 10.13 -8.77
C ASN A 40 22.57 11.05 -9.48
N ALA A 41 22.31 11.46 -10.73
CA ALA A 41 23.22 12.28 -11.52
C ALA A 41 23.02 13.79 -11.32
N VAL A 42 21.96 14.23 -10.62
CA VAL A 42 21.55 15.64 -10.64
C VAL A 42 21.19 16.12 -9.21
N HIS A 43 22.15 16.82 -8.60
CA HIS A 43 22.11 17.60 -7.34
C HIS A 43 22.27 16.85 -6.01
N GLY A 44 23.50 16.91 -5.48
CA GLY A 44 23.73 16.90 -4.04
C GLY A 44 23.19 18.18 -3.42
N ASP A 45 21.87 18.24 -3.22
CA ASP A 45 21.27 19.22 -2.31
C ASP A 45 20.69 18.50 -1.09
N ALA A 46 21.27 18.84 0.05
CA ALA A 46 21.12 18.16 1.32
C ALA A 46 19.93 18.72 2.09
N THR A 47 18.72 18.61 1.54
CA THR A 47 17.50 18.83 2.32
C THR A 47 16.42 17.84 1.90
N THR A 48 16.21 16.81 2.72
CA THR A 48 15.22 15.72 2.57
C THR A 48 15.46 14.78 1.37
N SER A 49 16.64 14.16 1.31
CA SER A 49 16.94 13.09 0.35
C SER A 49 15.98 11.89 0.52
N GLU A 50 14.97 11.82 -0.34
CA GLU A 50 14.17 10.62 -0.52
C GLU A 50 15.07 9.51 -1.08
N LYS A 51 15.48 8.57 -0.22
CA LYS A 51 16.40 7.47 -0.59
C LYS A 51 15.79 6.43 -1.54
N ARG A 52 14.54 6.57 -1.94
CA ARG A 52 13.78 5.55 -2.68
C ARG A 52 13.83 5.82 -4.18
N ARG A 53 14.10 4.75 -4.95
CA ARG A 53 14.24 4.80 -6.41
C ARG A 53 12.91 4.86 -7.16
N LEU A 54 11.81 4.47 -6.50
CA LEU A 54 10.44 4.56 -7.03
C LEU A 54 9.60 5.32 -6.00
N GLY A 55 8.92 6.36 -6.48
CA GLY A 55 8.04 7.18 -5.66
C GLY A 55 6.85 6.37 -5.12
N ARG A 56 6.37 6.76 -3.94
CA ARG A 56 5.12 6.23 -3.40
C ARG A 56 3.97 7.13 -3.81
N ARG A 57 2.85 6.53 -4.20
CA ARG A 57 1.60 7.26 -4.41
C ARG A 57 0.95 7.48 -3.04
N ALA A 58 0.82 8.74 -2.65
CA ALA A 58 0.00 9.13 -1.50
C ALA A 58 -1.47 8.73 -1.77
N THR A 59 -2.12 8.15 -0.77
CA THR A 59 -3.50 7.68 -0.89
C THR A 59 -4.18 7.62 0.47
N HIS A 60 -5.47 7.30 0.48
CA HIS A 60 -6.27 7.14 1.69
C HIS A 60 -7.28 6.01 1.46
N ILE A 61 -6.79 4.78 1.46
CA ILE A 61 -7.61 3.59 1.17
C ILE A 61 -7.89 2.87 2.49
N ALA A 62 -9.18 2.63 2.78
CA ALA A 62 -9.58 1.81 3.91
C ALA A 62 -9.14 0.35 3.67
N ALA A 63 -8.55 -0.25 4.69
CA ALA A 63 -8.00 -1.60 4.62
C ALA A 63 -8.25 -2.35 5.94
N VAL A 64 -8.02 -3.66 5.89
CA VAL A 64 -7.90 -4.51 7.06
C VAL A 64 -6.49 -5.09 7.08
N THR A 65 -5.84 -5.00 8.23
CA THR A 65 -4.58 -5.69 8.51
C THR A 65 -4.88 -6.97 9.26
N CYS A 66 -4.26 -8.07 8.84
CA CYS A 66 -4.37 -9.37 9.50
C CYS A 66 -2.98 -9.83 9.93
N ALA A 67 -2.79 -10.12 11.21
CA ALA A 67 -1.54 -10.68 11.72
C ALA A 67 -1.84 -11.95 12.52
N CYS A 68 -1.07 -13.01 12.27
CA CYS A 68 -1.18 -14.27 12.99
C CYS A 68 0.04 -14.42 13.90
N ASP A 69 -0.18 -14.61 15.20
CA ASP A 69 0.90 -14.69 16.20
C ASP A 69 1.49 -16.10 16.40
N GLY A 70 1.11 -17.06 15.57
CA GLY A 70 1.58 -18.45 15.63
C GLY A 70 0.87 -19.29 16.69
N GLU A 71 0.07 -18.70 17.59
CA GLU A 71 -0.73 -19.41 18.60
C GLU A 71 -2.21 -19.54 18.21
N ASN A 72 -2.51 -19.51 16.91
CA ASN A 72 -3.86 -19.49 16.31
C ASN A 72 -4.70 -18.23 16.58
N GLU A 73 -4.12 -17.15 17.12
CA GLU A 73 -4.84 -15.89 17.23
C GLU A 73 -4.59 -15.02 15.98
N SER A 74 -5.57 -15.00 15.09
CA SER A 74 -5.60 -14.09 13.95
C SER A 74 -6.21 -12.76 14.38
N ARG A 75 -5.39 -11.71 14.42
CA ARG A 75 -5.84 -10.37 14.73
C ARG A 75 -6.12 -9.60 13.46
N CYS A 76 -7.40 -9.34 13.20
CA CYS A 76 -7.86 -8.46 12.13
C CYS A 76 -8.09 -7.05 12.70
N THR A 77 -7.47 -6.03 12.13
CA THR A 77 -7.58 -4.65 12.62
C THR A 77 -7.78 -3.68 11.46
N PRO A 78 -8.79 -2.78 11.53
CA PRO A 78 -8.98 -1.73 10.54
C PRO A 78 -7.73 -0.85 10.39
N ALA A 79 -7.42 -0.46 9.17
CA ALA A 79 -6.27 0.36 8.84
C ALA A 79 -6.59 1.32 7.68
N ILE A 80 -5.74 2.31 7.51
CA ILE A 80 -5.77 3.27 6.41
C ILE A 80 -4.43 3.21 5.70
N ILE A 81 -4.44 2.90 4.40
CA ILE A 81 -3.24 2.98 3.58
C ILE A 81 -2.99 4.46 3.27
N SER A 82 -1.89 5.00 3.79
CA SER A 82 -1.50 6.40 3.60
C SER A 82 -0.61 6.59 2.36
N ASP A 83 0.18 5.58 2.00
CA ASP A 83 0.95 5.55 0.76
C ASP A 83 1.23 4.12 0.29
N ILE A 84 1.34 3.95 -1.03
CA ILE A 84 1.57 2.65 -1.67
C ILE A 84 2.49 2.79 -2.89
N SER A 85 3.26 1.75 -3.17
CA SER A 85 4.18 1.65 -4.30
C SER A 85 4.18 0.22 -4.85
N LEU A 86 4.89 -0.04 -5.96
CA LEU A 86 5.03 -1.39 -6.51
C LEU A 86 5.63 -2.40 -5.51
N CYS A 87 6.41 -1.94 -4.53
CA CYS A 87 7.17 -2.83 -3.64
C CYS A 87 6.68 -2.85 -2.20
N GLY A 88 5.72 -2.00 -1.84
CA GLY A 88 5.30 -1.92 -0.45
C GLY A 88 4.38 -0.75 -0.14
N VAL A 89 4.03 -0.67 1.14
CA VAL A 89 2.92 0.12 1.66
C VAL A 89 3.28 0.76 3.00
N ARG A 90 2.63 1.88 3.30
CA ARG A 90 2.49 2.41 4.65
C ARG A 90 1.01 2.38 5.03
N ALA A 91 0.71 1.70 6.14
CA ALA A 91 -0.63 1.62 6.70
C ALA A 91 -0.66 2.22 8.10
N GLU A 92 -1.74 2.90 8.44
CA GLU A 92 -1.99 3.50 9.75
C GLU A 92 -3.18 2.79 10.40
N VAL A 93 -2.98 2.34 11.64
CA VAL A 93 -4.03 1.70 12.44
C VAL A 93 -4.53 2.71 13.47
N PRO A 94 -5.71 3.29 13.27
CA PRO A 94 -6.29 4.23 14.21
C PRO A 94 -6.76 3.47 15.47
N HIS A 95 -6.55 4.06 16.65
CA HIS A 95 -7.02 3.50 17.93
C HIS A 95 -6.56 2.07 18.20
N SER A 96 -5.31 1.74 17.84
CA SER A 96 -4.73 0.45 18.17
C SER A 96 -4.70 0.25 19.70
N SER A 97 -5.12 -0.91 20.18
CA SER A 97 -5.03 -1.26 21.60
C SER A 97 -3.58 -1.15 22.11
N SER A 98 -3.41 -0.84 23.39
CA SER A 98 -2.09 -0.78 24.02
C SER A 98 -1.33 -2.09 23.75
N GLY A 99 -0.16 -1.98 23.13
CA GLY A 99 0.70 -3.13 22.80
C GLY A 99 0.50 -3.73 21.40
N TYR A 100 -0.44 -3.22 20.58
CA TYR A 100 -0.58 -3.67 19.18
C TYR A 100 0.72 -3.57 18.39
N GLY A 101 1.45 -2.45 18.47
CA GLY A 101 2.74 -2.31 17.79
C GLY A 101 3.79 -3.31 18.26
N SER A 102 3.81 -3.65 19.56
CA SER A 102 4.70 -4.69 20.10
C SER A 102 4.40 -6.06 19.49
N ILE A 103 3.11 -6.41 19.39
CA ILE A 103 2.66 -7.64 18.73
C ILE A 103 3.08 -7.64 17.26
N MET A 104 2.82 -6.56 16.53
CA MET A 104 3.19 -6.44 15.12
C MET A 104 4.70 -6.56 14.88
N ARG A 105 5.53 -6.04 15.80
CA ARG A 105 6.99 -6.26 15.77
C ARG A 105 7.37 -7.72 16.00
N LYS A 106 6.71 -8.39 16.95
CA LYS A 106 6.95 -9.82 17.26
C LYS A 106 6.58 -10.71 16.07
N VAL A 107 5.43 -10.46 15.43
CA VAL A 107 4.97 -11.24 14.27
C VAL A 107 5.87 -10.99 13.05
N GLY A 108 6.28 -9.74 12.81
CA GLY A 108 7.21 -9.40 11.72
C GLY A 108 6.64 -9.52 10.31
N ALA A 109 5.37 -9.89 10.17
CA ALA A 109 4.62 -9.95 8.92
C ALA A 109 3.14 -9.66 9.18
N PHE A 110 2.43 -9.28 8.12
CA PHE A 110 0.98 -9.07 8.14
C PHE A 110 0.42 -9.20 6.73
N GLU A 111 -0.86 -9.48 6.62
CA GLU A 111 -1.60 -9.40 5.36
C GLU A 111 -2.44 -8.13 5.35
N LEU A 112 -2.60 -7.55 4.17
CA LEU A 112 -3.39 -6.35 3.94
C LEU A 112 -4.50 -6.68 2.94
N MET A 113 -5.75 -6.44 3.31
CA MET A 113 -6.92 -6.66 2.47
C MET A 113 -7.65 -5.35 2.25
N PHE A 114 -7.92 -4.99 1.00
CA PHE A 114 -8.58 -3.73 0.64
C PHE A 114 -9.10 -3.77 -0.80
N THR A 115 -9.82 -2.73 -1.20
CA THR A 115 -10.31 -2.53 -2.57
C THR A 115 -9.75 -1.21 -3.09
N PHE A 116 -9.24 -1.19 -4.33
CA PHE A 116 -8.80 0.06 -4.95
C PHE A 116 -10.02 0.89 -5.37
N PRO A 117 -9.98 2.24 -5.30
CA PRO A 117 -11.16 3.08 -5.59
C PRO A 117 -11.82 2.92 -6.96
N SER A 118 -11.10 2.35 -7.94
CA SER A 118 -11.54 2.15 -9.32
C SER A 118 -11.82 0.69 -9.66
N GLU A 119 -11.83 -0.20 -8.68
CA GLU A 119 -11.96 -1.65 -8.85
C GLU A 119 -13.01 -2.16 -7.84
N ASP A 120 -13.74 -3.23 -8.18
CA ASP A 120 -14.72 -3.86 -7.27
C ASP A 120 -14.14 -5.06 -6.50
N GLU A 121 -12.98 -5.56 -6.96
CA GLU A 121 -12.35 -6.74 -6.39
C GLU A 121 -11.50 -6.41 -5.15
N VAL A 122 -11.62 -7.24 -4.12
CA VAL A 122 -10.77 -7.18 -2.94
C VAL A 122 -9.41 -7.79 -3.28
N VAL A 123 -8.35 -7.01 -3.09
CA VAL A 123 -6.97 -7.44 -3.26
C VAL A 123 -6.35 -7.80 -1.92
N THR A 124 -5.43 -8.76 -1.93
CA THR A 124 -4.72 -9.21 -0.71
C THR A 124 -3.22 -9.16 -0.92
N PHE A 125 -2.52 -8.49 -0.02
CA PHE A 125 -1.07 -8.36 -0.06
C PHE A 125 -0.42 -8.90 1.21
N LYS A 126 0.38 -9.95 1.06
CA LYS A 126 1.28 -10.39 2.13
C LYS A 126 2.44 -9.41 2.26
N CYS A 127 2.65 -8.92 3.46
CA CYS A 127 3.63 -7.90 3.77
C CYS A 127 4.64 -8.42 4.79
N ARG A 128 5.92 -8.35 4.45
CA ARG A 128 6.99 -8.46 5.44
C ARG A 128 7.15 -7.11 6.13
N MET A 129 7.08 -7.08 7.45
CA MET A 129 7.26 -5.87 8.24
C MET A 129 8.66 -5.28 8.01
N LYS A 130 8.74 -3.97 7.87
CA LYS A 130 10.00 -3.20 7.75
C LYS A 130 10.21 -2.27 8.93
N TYR A 131 9.14 -1.66 9.42
CA TYR A 131 9.17 -0.85 10.63
C TYR A 131 7.76 -0.74 11.22
N VAL A 132 7.72 -0.46 12.52
CA VAL A 132 6.51 -0.11 13.26
C VAL A 132 6.83 1.17 14.05
N LEU A 133 5.95 2.16 13.95
CA LEU A 133 6.04 3.38 14.76
C LEU A 133 4.78 3.46 15.63
N ASP A 134 4.99 3.61 16.93
CA ASP A 134 3.93 3.72 17.92
C ASP A 134 3.78 5.19 18.31
N GLY A 135 2.55 5.70 18.27
CA GLY A 135 2.17 7.07 18.59
C GLY A 135 0.66 7.16 18.82
N GLU A 136 0.03 8.29 18.47
CA GLU A 136 -1.44 8.38 18.47
C GLU A 136 -2.10 7.35 17.55
N ARG A 137 -1.38 6.95 16.50
CA ARG A 137 -1.73 5.86 15.59
C ARG A 137 -0.54 4.94 15.46
N THR A 138 -0.79 3.64 15.35
CA THR A 138 0.29 2.70 15.01
C THR A 138 0.51 2.75 13.50
N VAL A 139 1.74 3.04 13.07
CA VAL A 139 2.12 3.06 11.64
C VAL A 139 2.91 1.80 11.31
N LEU A 140 2.48 1.10 10.28
CA LEU A 140 3.09 -0.12 9.77
C LEU A 140 3.72 0.14 8.41
N GLY A 141 5.02 -0.13 8.28
CA GLY A 141 5.71 -0.14 7.00
C GLY A 141 5.90 -1.56 6.50
N GLY A 142 5.25 -1.92 5.38
CA GLY A 142 5.29 -3.26 4.81
C GLY A 142 5.98 -3.32 3.45
N ALA A 143 6.73 -4.38 3.19
CA ALA A 143 7.21 -4.73 1.85
C ALA A 143 6.43 -5.93 1.30
N PHE A 144 5.92 -5.84 0.08
CA PHE A 144 5.12 -6.90 -0.51
C PHE A 144 5.95 -8.18 -0.73
N VAL A 145 5.36 -9.31 -0.41
CA VAL A 145 5.92 -10.64 -0.61
C VAL A 145 5.14 -11.32 -1.71
N SER A 146 5.72 -11.33 -2.92
CA SER A 146 5.20 -12.03 -4.11
C SER A 146 3.67 -11.95 -4.26
N PRO A 147 3.12 -10.75 -4.52
CA PRO A 147 1.69 -10.59 -4.73
C PRO A 147 1.21 -11.48 -5.88
N ASP A 148 -0.02 -11.99 -5.78
CA ASP A 148 -0.63 -12.72 -6.88
C ASP A 148 -0.86 -11.79 -8.09
N ILE A 149 -1.03 -12.37 -9.27
CA ILE A 149 -1.11 -11.61 -10.52
C ILE A 149 -2.33 -10.68 -10.58
N VAL A 150 -3.44 -11.03 -9.92
CA VAL A 150 -4.67 -10.22 -9.91
C VAL A 150 -4.43 -8.97 -9.06
N SER A 151 -3.95 -9.16 -7.82
CA SER A 151 -3.59 -8.06 -6.92
C SER A 151 -2.51 -7.15 -7.53
N LEU A 152 -1.49 -7.75 -8.18
CA LEU A 152 -0.43 -6.99 -8.84
C LEU A 152 -0.98 -6.13 -9.99
N ARG A 153 -1.84 -6.68 -10.85
CA ARG A 153 -2.45 -5.92 -11.95
C ARG A 153 -3.27 -4.75 -11.44
N ALA A 154 -4.10 -4.96 -10.42
CA ALA A 154 -4.89 -3.90 -9.81
C ALA A 154 -4.01 -2.78 -9.23
N LEU A 155 -2.90 -3.15 -8.55
CA LEU A 155 -1.92 -2.18 -8.06
C LEU A 155 -1.25 -1.40 -9.20
N VAL A 156 -0.83 -2.07 -10.26
CA VAL A 156 -0.21 -1.40 -11.42
C VAL A 156 -1.18 -0.40 -12.06
N ARG A 157 -2.42 -0.81 -12.31
CA ARG A 157 -3.46 0.10 -12.83
C ARG A 157 -3.69 1.28 -11.90
N PHE A 158 -3.79 1.01 -10.60
CA PHE A 158 -3.96 2.06 -9.60
C PHE A 158 -2.77 3.02 -9.60
N LEU A 159 -1.53 2.57 -9.73
CA LEU A 159 -0.36 3.46 -9.74
C LEU A 159 -0.27 4.31 -11.01
N LEU A 160 -0.74 3.80 -12.15
CA LEU A 160 -0.74 4.51 -13.43
C LEU A 160 -1.95 5.42 -13.64
N SER A 161 -3.04 5.21 -12.90
CA SER A 161 -4.24 6.04 -13.06
C SER A 161 -3.94 7.51 -12.75
N PRO A 162 -4.50 8.48 -13.49
CA PRO A 162 -4.38 9.88 -13.13
C PRO A 162 -4.84 10.10 -11.69
N GLN A 163 -4.10 10.89 -10.91
CA GLN A 163 -4.64 11.33 -9.62
C GLN A 163 -5.87 12.18 -9.90
N ALA A 164 -7.06 11.68 -9.55
CA ALA A 164 -8.15 12.58 -9.25
C ALA A 164 -7.61 13.50 -8.15
N ARG A 165 -7.46 14.80 -8.46
CA ARG A 165 -7.22 15.80 -7.41
C ARG A 165 -8.25 15.53 -6.33
N PRO A 166 -7.88 15.55 -5.03
CA PRO A 166 -8.89 15.54 -4.01
C PRO A 166 -9.81 16.72 -4.33
N GLU A 167 -11.02 16.44 -4.80
CA GLU A 167 -12.07 17.43 -4.80
C GLU A 167 -12.11 17.92 -3.37
N SER A 168 -11.90 19.22 -3.18
CA SER A 168 -12.18 19.87 -1.92
C SER A 168 -13.60 19.46 -1.56
N SER A 169 -13.74 18.54 -0.62
CA SER A 169 -15.02 18.04 -0.16
C SER A 169 -15.71 19.17 0.58
N GLN A 170 -16.30 20.10 -0.16
CA GLN A 170 -17.50 20.77 0.29
C GLN A 170 -18.60 19.72 0.18
N THR A 171 -18.63 18.82 1.15
CA THR A 171 -19.86 18.11 1.47
C THR A 171 -20.79 19.20 2.00
N PRO A 172 -21.85 19.63 1.30
CA PRO A 172 -22.85 20.43 1.98
C PRO A 172 -23.41 19.52 3.08
N CYS A 173 -23.17 19.91 4.33
CA CYS A 173 -23.90 19.35 5.46
C CYS A 173 -25.39 19.39 5.07
N ARG A 174 -26.00 18.22 4.85
CA ARG A 174 -27.45 18.13 4.65
C ARG A 174 -28.09 18.39 6.01
N THR A 175 -28.20 19.65 6.40
CA THR A 175 -29.10 20.08 7.46
C THR A 175 -30.51 19.74 7.00
N GLY A 176 -31.11 18.70 7.60
CA GLY A 176 -32.52 18.38 7.36
C GLY A 176 -32.91 16.91 7.21
N LEU A 177 -32.09 15.94 7.62
CA LEU A 177 -32.61 14.57 7.80
C LEU A 177 -33.41 14.52 9.11
N GLN A 178 -34.71 14.87 9.03
CA GLN A 178 -35.68 14.46 10.03
C GLN A 178 -35.81 12.93 9.95
N VAL A 179 -35.26 12.24 10.94
CA VAL A 179 -35.53 10.82 11.16
C VAL A 179 -36.90 10.74 11.86
N SER A 180 -37.97 10.65 11.09
CA SER A 180 -39.30 10.30 11.60
C SER A 180 -39.50 8.79 11.47
N GLY A 181 -39.65 8.09 12.60
CA GLY A 181 -40.00 6.67 12.58
C GLY A 181 -39.49 5.82 13.73
N PHE A 182 -39.58 6.29 14.98
CA PHE A 182 -39.59 5.37 16.12
C PHE A 182 -40.97 5.44 16.79
N PRO A 183 -41.76 4.35 16.79
CA PRO A 183 -42.96 4.29 17.62
C PRO A 183 -42.52 4.07 19.07
N THR A 184 -42.55 5.13 19.89
CA THR A 184 -42.61 4.97 21.34
C THR A 184 -44.02 4.52 21.72
N GLY A 185 -44.26 3.22 21.66
CA GLY A 185 -45.39 2.59 22.34
C GLY A 185 -45.05 2.44 23.82
N THR A 186 -45.61 3.30 24.66
CA THR A 186 -45.71 3.07 26.10
C THR A 186 -47.04 2.35 26.36
N ALA A 187 -46.96 1.24 27.11
CA ALA A 187 -48.10 0.61 27.77
C ALA A 187 -48.71 1.54 28.83
#